data_AF-A0A7X0SQI7-F1
#
_entry.id   AF-A0A7X0SQI7-F1
#
_cell.length_a   1.000
_cell.length_b   1.000
_cell.length_c   1.000
_cell.angle_alpha   90.00
_cell.angle_beta   90.00
_cell.angle_gamma   90.00
#
_symmetry.space_group_name_H-M   'P 1'
#
loop_
_entity.id
_entity.type
_entity.pdbx_description
1 polymer ?
#
loop_
_entity_poly.entity_id
_entity_poly.type
_entity_poly.pdbx_seq_one_letter_code
_entity_poly.pdbx_strand_id
1 'polypeptide(L)' 'MSRSKSKRSRLKAARAGDLNPEIGRGQWQRKPETQVQPNRKAEQRRSQCRRQGSREGADFFYKRYGA' A
#
# COMPACT_ATOMS: atom_id res chain seq x y z
N MET A 1 -33.26 0.95 -25.07
CA MET A 1 -31.97 0.23 -25.26
C MET A 1 -32.08 -1.19 -24.72
N SER A 2 -32.27 -2.19 -25.59
CA SER A 2 -32.30 -3.61 -25.19
C SER A 2 -30.90 -4.05 -24.70
N ARG A 3 -30.84 -4.79 -23.59
CA ARG A 3 -29.56 -5.35 -23.09
C ARG A 3 -29.05 -6.44 -24.05
N SER A 4 -27.76 -6.39 -24.39
CA SER A 4 -27.09 -7.39 -25.24
C SER A 4 -27.16 -8.80 -24.66
N LYS A 5 -27.11 -9.81 -25.53
CA LYS A 5 -27.17 -11.24 -25.15
C LYS A 5 -26.07 -11.60 -24.13
N SER A 6 -24.85 -11.10 -24.33
CA SER A 6 -23.71 -11.30 -23.42
C SER A 6 -23.94 -10.69 -22.03
N LYS A 7 -24.64 -9.55 -21.95
CA LYS A 7 -24.99 -8.94 -20.66
C LYS A 7 -26.05 -9.75 -19.92
N ARG A 8 -27.02 -10.34 -20.64
CA ARG A 8 -28.04 -11.22 -20.05
C ARG A 8 -27.44 -12.52 -19.52
N SER A 9 -26.53 -13.13 -20.28
CA SER A 9 -25.81 -14.35 -19.86
C SER A 9 -25.03 -14.14 -18.56
N ARG A 10 -24.24 -13.06 -18.46
CA ARG A 10 -23.50 -12.73 -17.22
C ARG A 10 -24.41 -12.52 -16.01
N LEU A 11 -25.55 -11.85 -16.18
CA LEU A 11 -26.51 -11.65 -15.09
C LEU A 11 -27.18 -12.95 -14.64
N LYS A 12 -27.42 -13.90 -15.56
CA LYS A 12 -27.96 -15.22 -15.22
C LYS A 12 -26.94 -16.03 -14.41
N ALA A 13 -25.68 -16.04 -14.83
CA ALA A 13 -24.58 -16.70 -14.10
C ALA A 13 -24.39 -16.09 -12.69
N ALA A 14 -24.41 -14.75 -12.58
CA ALA A 14 -24.32 -14.06 -11.29
C ALA A 14 -25.45 -14.44 -10.33
N ARG A 15 -26.68 -14.61 -10.83
CA ARG A 15 -27.83 -15.07 -10.02
C ARG A 15 -27.75 -16.53 -9.61
N ALA A 16 -27.11 -17.36 -10.43
CA ALA A 16 -26.91 -18.78 -10.14
C ALA A 16 -25.80 -19.02 -9.11
N GLY A 17 -25.07 -17.98 -8.69
CA GLY A 17 -23.93 -18.11 -7.79
C GLY A 17 -22.66 -18.64 -8.47
N ASP A 18 -22.65 -18.72 -9.81
CA ASP A 18 -21.49 -19.18 -10.56
C ASP A 18 -20.37 -18.13 -10.52
N LEU A 19 -19.16 -18.58 -10.18
CA LEU A 19 -17.94 -17.78 -10.22
C LEU A 19 -17.54 -17.52 -11.67
N ASN A 20 -18.09 -16.47 -12.26
CA ASN A 20 -17.68 -16.02 -13.59
C ASN A 20 -16.60 -14.92 -13.48
N PRO A 21 -15.34 -15.22 -13.86
CA PRO A 21 -14.23 -14.27 -13.77
C PRO A 21 -14.41 -13.04 -14.68
N GLU A 22 -15.28 -13.11 -15.69
CA GLU A 22 -15.60 -12.00 -16.59
C GLU A 22 -16.55 -10.96 -15.98
N ILE A 23 -17.11 -11.21 -14.79
CA ILE A 23 -18.01 -10.25 -14.12
C ILE A 23 -17.22 -9.00 -13.67
N GLY A 24 -15.99 -9.16 -13.19
CA GLY A 24 -15.12 -8.09 -12.69
C GLY A 24 -14.06 -7.60 -13.67
N ARG A 25 -13.87 -8.28 -14.80
CA ARG A 25 -12.82 -7.95 -15.77
C ARG A 25 -13.07 -6.58 -16.39
N GLY A 26 -12.09 -5.68 -16.27
CA GLY A 26 -12.18 -4.30 -16.76
C GLY A 26 -12.96 -3.33 -15.85
N GLN A 27 -13.38 -3.76 -14.66
CA GLN A 27 -13.86 -2.85 -13.64
C GLN A 27 -12.68 -2.27 -12.88
N TRP A 28 -12.60 -0.94 -12.80
CA TRP A 28 -11.66 -0.26 -11.90
C TRP A 28 -12.13 -0.44 -10.47
N GLN A 29 -11.59 -1.44 -9.79
CA GLN A 29 -11.70 -1.54 -8.34
C GLN A 29 -10.74 -0.53 -7.71
N ARG A 30 -11.16 0.13 -6.63
CA ARG A 30 -10.24 0.97 -5.85
C ARG A 30 -9.07 0.10 -5.40
N LYS A 31 -7.88 0.69 -5.30
CA LYS A 31 -6.71 0.00 -4.76
C LYS A 31 -7.13 -0.62 -3.41
N PRO A 32 -6.94 -1.94 -3.20
CA PRO A 32 -7.23 -2.54 -1.90
C PRO A 32 -6.45 -1.78 -0.84
N GLU A 33 -7.04 -1.61 0.34
CA GLU A 33 -6.36 -1.03 1.49
C GLU A 33 -5.19 -1.94 1.86
N THR A 34 -4.04 -1.69 1.23
CA THR A 34 -2.80 -2.35 1.61
C THR A 34 -2.47 -1.84 3.00
N GLN A 35 -2.28 -2.74 3.97
CA GLN A 35 -1.76 -2.40 5.28
C GLN A 35 -0.53 -1.51 5.09
N VAL A 36 -0.65 -0.23 5.43
CA VAL A 36 0.44 0.72 5.28
C VAL A 36 1.47 0.35 6.34
N GLN A 37 2.54 -0.33 5.93
CA GLN A 37 3.67 -0.54 6.83
C GLN A 37 4.39 0.79 7.02
N PRO A 38 4.71 1.18 8.28
CA PRO A 38 5.43 2.41 8.56
C PRO A 38 6.81 2.36 7.89
N ASN A 39 7.11 3.41 7.12
CA ASN A 39 8.43 3.56 6.51
C ASN A 39 9.43 4.03 7.57
N ARG A 40 10.08 3.06 8.24
CA ARG A 40 11.07 3.32 9.30
C ARG A 40 12.21 4.26 8.86
N LYS A 41 12.65 4.17 7.60
CA LYS A 41 13.69 5.08 7.06
C LYS A 41 13.18 6.52 6.96
N ALA A 42 11.91 6.71 6.62
CA ALA A 42 11.30 8.05 6.59
C ALA A 42 11.09 8.61 8.01
N GLU A 43 10.77 7.76 8.98
CA GLU A 43 10.66 8.15 10.40
C GLU A 43 12.02 8.59 10.97
N GLN A 44 13.09 7.84 10.69
CA GLN A 44 14.45 8.19 11.14
C GLN A 44 14.93 9.54 10.58
N ARG A 45 14.64 9.85 9.31
CA ARG A 45 14.95 11.18 8.75
C ARG A 45 14.15 12.29 9.45
N ARG A 46 12.85 12.05 9.73
CA ARG A 46 11.99 13.01 10.43
C ARG A 46 12.44 13.25 11.88
N SER A 47 12.94 12.25 12.59
CA SER A 47 13.43 12.43 13.97
C SER A 47 14.72 13.25 14.02
N GLN A 48 15.59 13.12 13.02
CA GLN A 48 16.83 13.91 12.92
C GLN A 48 16.55 15.39 12.63
N CYS A 49 15.60 15.69 11.73
CA CYS A 49 15.28 17.07 11.37
C CYS A 49 14.47 17.84 12.42
N ARG A 50 13.83 17.17 13.40
CA ARG A 50 13.03 17.83 14.44
C ARG A 50 13.85 18.37 15.61
N ARG A 51 15.13 18.05 15.72
CA ARG A 51 16.03 18.64 16.71
C ARG A 51 16.55 19.99 16.19
N GLN A 52 15.75 21.03 16.32
CA GLN A 52 16.21 22.40 16.13
C GLN A 52 17.19 22.73 17.28
N GLY A 53 18.50 22.76 16.99
CA GLY A 53 19.53 23.19 17.95
C GLY A 53 20.37 22.10 18.65
N SER A 54 20.21 20.81 18.33
CA SER A 54 21.07 19.77 18.94
C SER A 54 22.36 19.59 18.12
N ARG A 55 23.50 19.97 18.70
CA ARG A 55 24.86 19.76 18.15
C ARG A 55 25.32 18.29 18.07
N GLU A 56 24.42 17.33 18.25
CA GLU A 56 24.73 15.90 18.38
C GLU A 56 24.52 15.16 17.06
N GLY A 57 25.12 15.69 16.00
CA GLY A 57 25.02 15.14 14.65
C GLY A 57 26.34 14.59 14.15
N ALA A 58 26.83 13.53 14.80
CA ALA A 58 27.72 12.47 14.29
C ALA A 58 28.77 12.02 15.33
N ASP A 59 28.33 11.33 16.38
CA ASP A 59 29.27 10.52 17.16
C ASP A 59 29.60 9.26 16.36
N PHE A 60 30.66 9.34 15.56
CA PHE A 60 31.29 8.18 14.97
C PHE A 60 31.80 7.29 16.10
N PHE A 61 31.22 6.10 16.25
CA PHE A 61 31.77 5.03 17.07
C PHE A 61 33.14 4.61 16.51
N TYR A 62 34.22 5.28 16.92
CA TYR A 62 35.58 4.76 16.76
C TYR A 62 36.33 4.81 18.10
N LYS A 63 36.63 3.59 18.56
CA LYS A 63 37.58 3.15 19.60
C LYS A 63 38.49 4.23 20.22
N ARG A 64 38.66 4.13 21.54
CA ARG A 64 39.89 3.63 22.22
C ARG A 64 40.12 4.41 23.49
N TYR A 65 39.96 3.81 24.68
CA TYR A 65 40.82 4.14 25.81
C TYR A 65 41.02 2.91 26.70
N GLY A 66 42.26 2.45 26.75
CA GLY A 66 42.89 2.05 28.00
C GLY A 66 43.76 3.21 28.46
N ALA A 67 43.69 3.53 29.75
CA ALA A 67 44.68 4.21 30.57
C ALA A 67 44.31 3.91 32.02
#